data_AF-F3UDH4-F1
#
_entry.id   AF-F3UDH4-F1
#
_cell.length_a   1.000
_cell.length_b   1.000
_cell.length_c   1.000
_cell.angle_alpha   90.00
_cell.angle_beta   90.00
_cell.angle_gamma   90.00
#
_symmetry.space_group_name_H-M   'P 1'
#
loop_
_entity.id
_entity.type
_entity.pdbx_description
1 polymer ?
#
loop_
_entity_poly.entity_id
_entity_poly.type
_entity_poly.pdbx_seq_one_letter_code
_entity_poly.pdbx_strand_id
1 'polypeptide(L)'
;MKQSITTIKRNAIIFATLSTLCGWISYVVDKVTGQAHYENIGTEIGSGSLGMLIWLITPLICTIFLRSFGGDGWKEAGFSIHFKNNKNF
;
A
#
# COMPACT_ATOMS: atom_id res chain seq x y z
N MET A 1 21.99 2.35 9.66
CA MET A 1 22.49 2.76 8.33
C MET A 1 21.92 4.14 8.08
N LYS A 2 22.74 5.15 7.77
CA LYS A 2 22.23 6.53 7.62
C LYS A 2 21.43 6.61 6.30
N GLN A 3 20.14 6.89 6.39
CA GLN A 3 19.26 7.10 5.26
C GLN A 3 19.84 8.19 4.35
N SER A 4 19.90 7.95 3.04
CA SER A 4 20.25 9.01 2.09
C SER A 4 18.99 9.60 1.46
N ILE A 5 19.01 10.89 1.14
CA ILE A 5 17.90 11.57 0.45
C ILE A 5 17.56 10.88 -0.88
N THR A 6 18.55 10.29 -1.55
CA THR A 6 18.36 9.56 -2.81
C THR A 6 17.56 8.27 -2.62
N THR A 7 17.76 7.54 -1.51
CA THR A 7 16.96 6.35 -1.14
C THR A 7 15.49 6.71 -0.94
N ILE A 8 15.22 7.76 -0.16
CA ILE A 8 13.84 8.24 0.12
C ILE A 8 13.16 8.63 -1.19
N LYS A 9 13.83 9.45 -2.02
CA LYS A 9 13.28 9.92 -3.30
C LYS A 9 12.92 8.76 -4.22
N ARG A 10 13.81 7.76 -4.34
CA ARG A 10 13.56 6.57 -5.16
C ARG A 10 12.35 5.80 -4.66
N ASN A 11 12.25 5.56 -3.35
CA ASN A 11 11.15 4.80 -2.77
C ASN A 11 9.81 5.54 -2.90
N ALA A 12 9.81 6.87 -2.76
CA ALA A 12 8.64 7.70 -3.00
C ALA A 12 8.15 7.64 -4.47
N ILE A 13 9.08 7.65 -5.44
CA ILE A 13 8.74 7.49 -6.86
C ILE A 13 8.14 6.11 -7.12
N ILE A 14 8.74 5.04 -6.59
CA ILE A 14 8.22 3.68 -6.73
C ILE A 14 6.79 3.59 -6.18
N PHE A 15 6.58 4.11 -4.96
CA PHE A 15 5.27 4.13 -4.32
C PHE A 15 4.24 4.90 -5.14
N ALA A 16 4.58 6.10 -5.63
CA ALA A 16 3.69 6.92 -6.43
C ALA A 16 3.30 6.20 -7.73
N THR A 17 4.27 5.66 -8.47
CA THR A 17 4.01 4.93 -9.71
C THR A 17 3.10 3.72 -9.47
N LEU A 18 3.40 2.90 -8.46
CA LEU A 18 2.57 1.72 -8.14
C LEU A 18 1.15 2.10 -7.69
N SER A 19 1.01 3.13 -6.86
CA SER A 19 -0.29 3.59 -6.36
C SER A 19 -1.16 4.17 -7.47
N THR A 20 -0.57 4.84 -8.47
CA THR A 20 -1.32 5.32 -9.63
C THR A 20 -1.71 4.18 -10.57
N LEU A 21 -0.80 3.23 -10.82
CA LEU A 21 -1.07 2.11 -11.73
C LEU A 21 -2.07 1.11 -11.15
N CYS A 22 -2.09 0.89 -9.84
CA CYS A 22 -2.98 -0.10 -9.24
C CYS A 22 -4.47 0.25 -9.44
N GLY A 23 -4.83 1.54 -9.54
CA GLY A 23 -6.19 1.97 -9.83
C GLY A 23 -6.69 1.48 -11.19
N TRP A 24 -5.85 1.60 -12.22
CA TRP A 24 -6.19 1.13 -13.57
C TRP A 24 -6.27 -0.39 -13.65
N ILE A 25 -5.37 -1.10 -12.97
CA ILE A 25 -5.42 -2.58 -12.88
C ILE A 25 -6.69 -3.02 -12.17
N SER A 26 -7.04 -2.36 -11.06
CA SER A 26 -8.24 -2.64 -10.28
C SER A 26 -9.52 -2.43 -11.09
N TYR A 27 -9.58 -1.35 -11.86
CA TYR A 27 -10.68 -1.10 -12.79
C TYR A 27 -10.84 -2.24 -13.81
N VAL A 28 -9.74 -2.68 -14.42
CA VAL A 28 -9.78 -3.79 -15.38
C VAL A 28 -10.26 -5.09 -14.71
N VAL A 29 -9.79 -5.38 -13.49
CA VAL A 29 -10.24 -6.54 -12.71
C VAL A 29 -11.74 -6.49 -12.47
N ASP A 30 -12.29 -5.34 -12.08
CA ASP A 30 -13.73 -5.18 -11.87
C ASP A 30 -14.54 -5.33 -13.16
N LYS A 31 -14.00 -4.88 -14.30
CA LYS A 31 -14.65 -5.07 -15.60
C LYS A 31 -14.69 -6.55 -16.01
N VAL A 32 -13.59 -7.28 -15.81
CA VAL A 32 -13.49 -8.71 -16.15
C VAL A 32 -14.34 -9.58 -15.22
N THR A 33 -14.44 -9.20 -13.96
CA THR A 33 -15.24 -9.94 -12.95
C THR A 33 -16.72 -9.54 -12.93
N GLY A 34 -17.13 -8.57 -13.75
CA GLY A 34 -18.51 -8.06 -13.76
C GLY A 34 -18.89 -7.34 -12.46
N GLN A 35 -17.93 -6.71 -11.79
CA GLN A 35 -18.10 -5.99 -10.53
C GLN A 35 -17.91 -4.46 -10.69
N ALA A 36 -17.87 -3.97 -11.93
CA ALA A 36 -17.69 -2.54 -12.25
C ALA A 36 -18.98 -1.72 -12.06
N HIS A 37 -19.60 -1.83 -10.88
CA HIS A 37 -20.81 -1.12 -10.49
C HIS A 37 -20.43 0.05 -9.59
N TYR A 38 -20.04 1.16 -10.22
CA TYR A 38 -19.46 2.32 -9.53
C TYR A 38 -20.46 3.46 -9.26
N GLU A 39 -21.74 3.25 -9.57
CA GLU A 39 -22.75 4.32 -9.56
C GLU A 39 -23.10 4.79 -8.14
N ASN A 40 -22.89 3.94 -7.11
CA ASN A 40 -23.24 4.22 -5.72
C ASN A 40 -22.10 3.90 -4.72
N ILE A 41 -20.83 3.99 -5.15
CA ILE A 41 -19.70 3.75 -4.24
C ILE A 41 -19.76 4.75 -3.08
N GLY A 42 -20.00 4.25 -1.86
CA GLY A 42 -20.01 5.04 -0.63
C GLY A 42 -21.40 5.35 -0.06
N THR A 43 -22.48 5.05 -0.78
CA THR A 43 -23.86 5.17 -0.28
C THR A 43 -24.54 3.81 -0.12
N GLU A 44 -24.18 2.82 -0.94
CA GLU A 44 -24.63 1.43 -0.76
C GLU A 44 -23.78 0.70 0.29
N ILE A 45 -24.43 0.22 1.36
CA ILE A 45 -23.77 -0.60 2.38
C ILE A 45 -23.68 -2.03 1.85
N GLY A 46 -22.47 -2.48 1.50
CA GLY A 46 -22.19 -3.84 1.02
C GLY A 46 -21.74 -3.96 -0.44
N SER A 47 -21.69 -2.85 -1.20
CA SER A 47 -21.25 -2.83 -2.61
C SER A 47 -19.72 -2.73 -2.74
N GLY A 48 -18.99 -3.75 -2.29
CA GLY A 48 -17.54 -3.86 -2.46
C GLY A 48 -17.17 -4.61 -3.75
N SER A 49 -16.03 -4.26 -4.36
CA SER A 49 -15.51 -4.92 -5.57
C SER A 49 -14.10 -5.45 -5.32
N LEU A 50 -13.70 -6.49 -6.07
CA LEU A 50 -12.35 -7.06 -5.98
C LEU A 50 -11.29 -6.03 -6.38
N GLY A 51 -11.57 -5.21 -7.38
CA GLY A 51 -10.75 -4.08 -7.78
C GLY A 51 -10.58 -3.07 -6.65
N MET A 52 -11.64 -2.68 -5.95
CA MET A 52 -11.52 -1.77 -4.81
C MET A 52 -10.60 -2.34 -3.71
N LEU A 53 -10.68 -3.64 -3.44
CA LEU A 53 -9.78 -4.31 -2.50
C LEU A 53 -8.32 -4.26 -2.97
N ILE A 54 -8.06 -4.57 -4.24
CA ILE A 54 -6.71 -4.51 -4.83
C ILE A 54 -6.17 -3.09 -4.79
N TRP A 55 -6.99 -2.11 -5.13
CA TRP A 55 -6.63 -0.69 -5.12
C TRP A 55 -6.19 -0.23 -3.73
N LEU A 56 -6.86 -0.70 -2.68
CA LEU A 56 -6.58 -0.31 -1.30
C LEU A 56 -5.38 -1.06 -0.68
N ILE A 57 -5.30 -2.38 -0.90
CA ILE A 57 -4.26 -3.22 -0.28
C ILE A 57 -2.89 -3.03 -0.97
N THR A 58 -2.86 -2.80 -2.28
CA THR A 58 -1.61 -2.67 -3.05
C THR A 58 -0.68 -1.56 -2.53
N PRO A 59 -1.12 -0.29 -2.36
CA PRO A 59 -0.25 0.77 -1.83
C PRO A 59 0.16 0.49 -0.38
N LEU A 60 -0.70 -0.12 0.43
CA LEU A 60 -0.38 -0.51 1.80
C LEU A 60 0.76 -1.54 1.83
N ILE A 61 0.64 -2.62 1.05
CA ILE A 61 1.68 -3.65 0.94
C ILE A 61 2.97 -3.03 0.40
N CYS A 62 2.90 -2.24 -0.68
CA CYS A 62 4.06 -1.55 -1.24
C CYS A 62 4.79 -0.71 -0.17
N THR A 63 4.04 0.04 0.63
CA THR A 63 4.57 0.84 1.73
C THR A 63 5.27 0.00 2.79
N ILE A 64 4.67 -1.12 3.20
CA ILE A 64 5.25 -2.06 4.16
C ILE A 64 6.57 -2.63 3.62
N PHE A 65 6.60 -3.04 2.34
CA PHE A 65 7.80 -3.58 1.70
C PHE A 65 8.91 -2.54 1.60
N LEU A 66 8.62 -1.33 1.11
CA LEU A 66 9.61 -0.26 0.99
C LEU A 66 10.16 0.18 2.34
N ARG A 67 9.33 0.22 3.39
CA ARG A 67 9.78 0.58 4.74
C ARG A 67 10.56 -0.53 5.44
N SER A 68 10.23 -1.79 5.17
CA SER A 68 10.92 -2.93 5.78
C SER A 68 12.23 -3.29 5.09
N PHE A 69 12.28 -3.19 3.75
CA PHE A 69 13.43 -3.64 2.94
C PHE A 69 14.05 -2.55 2.07
N GLY A 70 13.30 -1.51 1.71
CA GLY A 70 13.77 -0.39 0.88
C GLY A 70 14.70 0.58 1.61
N GLY A 71 14.99 0.31 2.88
CA GLY A 71 15.93 1.05 3.70
C GLY A 71 15.35 2.29 4.37
N ASP A 72 14.10 2.69 4.10
CA ASP A 72 13.40 3.86 4.70
C ASP A 72 13.14 3.74 6.19
N GLY A 73 13.11 2.51 6.70
CA GLY A 73 12.92 2.25 8.12
C GLY A 73 11.53 2.66 8.61
N TRP A 74 11.10 2.01 9.67
CA TRP A 74 9.83 2.34 10.31
C TRP A 74 9.96 3.55 11.25
N LYS A 75 11.15 3.72 11.82
CA LYS A 75 11.46 4.74 12.83
C LYS A 75 11.28 6.17 12.32
N GLU A 76 11.64 6.42 11.06
CA GLU A 76 11.50 7.73 10.39
C GLU A 76 10.04 8.06 10.06
N ALA A 77 9.15 7.05 9.99
CA ALA A 77 7.72 7.24 9.79
C ALA A 77 6.96 7.49 11.10
N GLY A 78 7.66 7.66 12.23
CA GLY A 78 7.06 7.77 13.57
C GLY A 78 6.62 6.43 14.17
N PHE A 79 6.83 5.32 13.45
CA PHE A 79 6.49 3.98 13.91
C PHE A 79 7.74 3.25 14.40
N SER A 80 7.89 3.15 15.72
CA SER A 80 8.93 2.28 16.27
C SER A 80 8.40 0.86 16.34
N ILE A 81 8.75 -0.01 15.38
CA ILE A 81 8.46 -1.44 15.52
C ILE A 81 9.39 -2.00 16.62
N HIS A 82 8.89 -2.06 17.85
CA HIS A 82 9.59 -2.68 18.97
C HIS A 82 9.56 -4.22 18.86
N PHE A 83 10.43 -4.80 18.02
CA PHE A 83 10.62 -6.26 17.98
C PHE A 83 11.48 -6.81 19.14
N LYS A 84 11.97 -5.95 20.06
CA LYS A 84 12.97 -6.33 21.07
C LYS A 84 12.52 -6.08 22.51
N ASN A 85 11.98 -7.14 23.12
CA ASN A 85 12.28 -7.71 24.46
C ASN A 85 11.01 -8.23 25.17
N ASN A 86 10.68 -9.50 24.92
CA ASN A 86 10.19 -10.37 26.00
C ASN A 86 10.88 -11.73 25.86
N LYS A 87 12.18 -11.79 26.19
CA LYS A 87 12.81 -13.04 26.61
C LYS A 87 12.92 -12.98 28.12
N ASN A 88 11.82 -13.28 28.80
CA ASN A 88 11.89 -13.67 30.20
C ASN A 88 12.31 -15.14 30.20
N PHE A 89 13.55 -15.38 30.62
CA PHE A 89 14.01 -16.67 31.12
C PHE A 89 13.37 -16.94 32.48
#